data_AF-A0A3P8FT89-F1
#
_entry.id   AF-A0A3P8FT89-F1
#
_cell.length_a   1.000
_cell.length_b   1.000
_cell.length_c   1.000
_cell.angle_alpha   90.00
_cell.angle_beta   90.00
_cell.angle_gamma   90.00
#
_symmetry.space_group_name_H-M   'P 1'
#
loop_
_entity.id
_entity.type
_entity.pdbx_description
1 polymer ?
#
loop_
_entity_poly.entity_id
_entity_poly.type
_entity_poly.pdbx_seq_one_letter_code
_entity_poly.pdbx_strand_id
1 'polypeptide(L)'
;MFLTDANEPNLFMTKLHRPEDREAARGYWIQLCHDADLLGFNMDDEWLTGGIARLLAIIYHLGCAGCVEDGFINGSQVEEEDLEDDDDGNTTTRGFMYMEPAHRAAYLLNCSVEQLSMAVFGSPDRGDCELSALDCLRGFVQGLYQTVVDTLVMIFNRCLSSRGITGSGNVPVVAQVLLFDPAGIQAPLAKTRNSSGATFPDLLMNYANDRIGKLFHDTTLGLDEARMQAESNRVPSSRDFKPLPLSYTADGDHLVPMTQPNGMG
;
A
#
# COMPACT_ATOMS: atom_id res chain seq x y z
N MET A 1 -11.03 -23.71 8.27
CA MET A 1 -11.39 -22.27 8.29
C MET A 1 -10.75 -21.68 9.54
N PHE A 2 -9.89 -20.66 9.42
CA PHE A 2 -8.97 -20.23 10.49
C PHE A 2 -9.55 -19.20 11.47
N LEU A 3 -10.80 -18.77 11.24
CA LEU A 3 -11.54 -17.80 12.03
C LEU A 3 -12.87 -18.44 12.43
N THR A 4 -13.18 -18.40 13.73
CA THR A 4 -14.41 -18.99 14.30
C THR A 4 -15.41 -17.92 14.74
N ASP A 5 -14.92 -16.74 15.15
CA ASP A 5 -15.72 -15.56 15.45
C ASP A 5 -15.01 -14.31 14.88
N ALA A 6 -15.75 -13.49 14.14
CA ALA A 6 -15.25 -12.26 13.53
C ALA A 6 -15.77 -11.00 14.27
N ASN A 7 -16.27 -11.17 15.49
CA ASN A 7 -16.79 -10.08 16.34
C ASN A 7 -15.79 -9.57 17.38
N GLU A 8 -14.63 -10.21 17.49
CA GLU A 8 -13.59 -9.78 18.41
C GLU A 8 -13.06 -8.37 18.04
N PRO A 9 -12.79 -7.50 19.02
CA PRO A 9 -12.17 -6.21 18.76
C PRO A 9 -10.80 -6.42 18.12
N ASN A 10 -10.46 -5.59 17.14
CA ASN A 10 -9.24 -5.78 16.35
C ASN A 10 -8.55 -4.44 16.07
N LEU A 11 -7.25 -4.38 16.30
CA LEU A 11 -6.44 -3.16 16.09
C LEU A 11 -6.21 -2.82 14.61
N PHE A 12 -6.21 -3.81 13.72
CA PHE A 12 -5.77 -3.67 12.33
C PHE A 12 -6.89 -3.87 11.31
N MET A 13 -8.04 -4.39 11.73
CA MET A 13 -9.16 -4.69 10.85
C MET A 13 -10.47 -4.13 11.40
N THR A 14 -11.23 -3.49 10.52
CA THR A 14 -12.57 -3.00 10.84
C THR A 14 -13.62 -3.91 10.22
N LYS A 15 -14.62 -4.30 11.00
CA LYS A 15 -15.73 -5.13 10.52
C LYS A 15 -16.59 -4.36 9.52
N LEU A 16 -17.08 -5.05 8.50
CA LEU A 16 -18.12 -4.52 7.62
C LEU A 16 -19.47 -4.41 8.38
N HIS A 17 -19.87 -3.18 8.69
CA HIS A 17 -21.10 -2.92 9.45
C HIS A 17 -22.33 -2.83 8.55
N ARG A 18 -22.22 -2.23 7.36
CA ARG A 18 -23.37 -2.04 6.47
C ARG A 18 -23.68 -3.32 5.68
N PRO A 19 -24.96 -3.65 5.49
CA PRO A 19 -25.34 -4.82 4.70
C PRO A 19 -24.88 -4.70 3.24
N GLU A 20 -24.93 -3.49 2.68
CA GLU A 20 -24.46 -3.16 1.33
C GLU A 20 -22.97 -3.48 1.15
N ASP A 21 -22.12 -3.07 2.09
CA ASP A 21 -20.68 -3.36 2.02
C ASP A 21 -20.39 -4.86 2.10
N ARG A 22 -21.15 -5.60 2.92
CA ARG A 22 -21.04 -7.07 2.99
C ARG A 22 -21.46 -7.74 1.69
N GLU A 23 -22.52 -7.24 1.06
CA GLU A 23 -22.99 -7.76 -0.22
C GLU A 23 -21.98 -7.49 -1.33
N ALA A 24 -21.42 -6.28 -1.39
CA ALA A 24 -20.34 -5.94 -2.31
C ALA A 24 -19.11 -6.83 -2.10
N ALA A 25 -18.67 -7.02 -0.86
CA ALA A 25 -17.55 -7.91 -0.54
C ALA A 25 -17.80 -9.36 -0.98
N ARG A 26 -19.04 -9.87 -0.83
CA ARG A 26 -19.41 -11.20 -1.37
C ARG A 26 -19.33 -11.22 -2.90
N GLY A 27 -19.79 -10.15 -3.57
CA GLY A 27 -19.67 -10.02 -5.02
C GLY A 27 -18.21 -10.07 -5.50
N TYR A 28 -17.33 -9.30 -4.87
CA TYR A 28 -15.90 -9.31 -5.18
C TYR A 28 -15.27 -10.67 -4.92
N TRP A 29 -15.65 -11.36 -3.84
CA TRP A 29 -15.18 -12.71 -3.56
C TRP A 29 -15.60 -13.72 -4.64
N ILE A 30 -16.86 -13.68 -5.08
CA ILE A 30 -17.36 -14.56 -6.17
C ILE A 30 -16.58 -14.30 -7.45
N GLN A 31 -16.36 -13.03 -7.80
CA GLN A 31 -15.58 -12.66 -8.98
C GLN A 31 -14.14 -13.17 -8.88
N LEU A 32 -13.51 -13.03 -7.71
CA LEU A 32 -12.16 -13.52 -7.47
C LEU A 32 -12.05 -15.05 -7.65
N CYS A 33 -13.02 -15.82 -7.12
CA CYS A 33 -13.06 -17.26 -7.33
C CYS A 33 -13.19 -17.63 -8.82
N HIS A 34 -14.06 -16.93 -9.54
CA HIS A 34 -14.22 -17.14 -10.99
C HIS A 34 -12.93 -16.83 -11.76
N ASP A 35 -12.26 -15.72 -11.46
CA ASP A 35 -11.03 -15.32 -12.15
C ASP A 35 -9.85 -16.23 -11.81
N ALA A 36 -9.82 -16.76 -10.58
CA ALA A 36 -8.88 -17.79 -10.18
C ALA A 36 -9.02 -19.07 -11.00
N ASP A 37 -10.27 -19.54 -11.20
CA ASP A 37 -10.55 -20.72 -12.02
C ASP A 37 -10.08 -20.49 -13.47
N LEU A 38 -10.32 -19.29 -14.03
CA LEU A 38 -9.84 -18.92 -15.37
C LEU A 38 -8.31 -18.94 -15.49
N LEU A 39 -7.60 -18.53 -14.44
CA LEU A 39 -6.14 -18.48 -14.39
C LEU A 39 -5.48 -19.81 -13.98
N GLY A 40 -6.29 -20.86 -13.73
CA GLY A 40 -5.81 -22.16 -13.26
C GLY A 40 -5.20 -22.09 -11.86
N PHE A 41 -5.63 -21.12 -11.04
CA PHE A 41 -5.20 -20.93 -9.67
C PHE A 41 -6.13 -21.71 -8.74
N ASN A 42 -5.57 -22.64 -7.96
CA ASN A 42 -6.38 -23.48 -7.07
C ASN A 42 -6.68 -22.72 -5.77
N MET A 43 -7.92 -22.22 -5.66
CA MET A 43 -8.36 -21.48 -4.47
C MET A 43 -8.29 -22.29 -3.18
N ASP A 44 -8.57 -23.59 -3.23
CA ASP A 44 -8.58 -24.41 -2.02
C ASP A 44 -7.16 -24.64 -1.49
N ASP A 45 -6.19 -24.92 -2.36
CA ASP A 45 -4.83 -25.22 -1.92
C ASP A 45 -3.96 -23.96 -1.76
N GLU A 46 -4.00 -23.06 -2.74
CA GLU A 46 -3.06 -21.93 -2.86
C GLU A 46 -3.57 -20.64 -2.19
N TRP A 47 -4.89 -20.51 -2.00
CA TRP A 47 -5.47 -19.38 -1.26
C TRP A 47 -5.88 -19.77 0.15
N LEU A 48 -6.65 -20.86 0.30
CA LEU A 48 -7.27 -21.23 1.56
C LEU A 48 -6.33 -22.04 2.45
N THR A 49 -6.11 -23.33 2.17
CA THR A 49 -5.64 -24.30 3.17
C THR A 49 -4.18 -24.09 3.61
N GLY A 50 -3.34 -23.47 2.78
CA GLY A 50 -1.94 -23.18 3.09
C GLY A 50 -1.41 -21.83 2.59
N GLY A 51 -2.30 -20.96 2.10
CA GLY A 51 -1.91 -19.77 1.35
C GLY A 51 -2.22 -18.43 2.03
N ILE A 52 -2.71 -17.47 1.24
CA ILE A 52 -2.98 -16.10 1.65
C ILE A 52 -3.99 -16.02 2.82
N ALA A 53 -5.02 -16.86 2.84
CA ALA A 53 -6.03 -16.86 3.90
C ALA A 53 -5.44 -17.19 5.28
N ARG A 54 -4.39 -18.03 5.34
CA ARG A 54 -3.68 -18.33 6.60
C ARG A 54 -2.93 -17.08 7.09
N LEU A 55 -2.23 -16.36 6.22
CA LEU A 55 -1.53 -15.13 6.56
C LEU A 55 -2.50 -14.03 7.03
N LEU A 56 -3.62 -13.86 6.34
CA LEU A 56 -4.67 -12.92 6.74
C LEU A 56 -5.29 -13.29 8.11
N ALA A 57 -5.47 -14.57 8.39
CA ALA A 57 -5.96 -15.03 9.69
C ALA A 57 -4.94 -14.79 10.81
N ILE A 58 -3.64 -14.95 10.55
CA ILE A 58 -2.58 -14.60 11.52
C ILE A 58 -2.65 -13.11 11.84
N ILE A 59 -2.73 -12.24 10.83
CA ILE A 59 -2.86 -10.79 11.02
C ILE A 59 -4.11 -10.45 11.85
N TYR A 60 -5.23 -11.11 11.57
CA TYR A 60 -6.45 -10.94 12.34
C TYR A 60 -6.23 -11.32 13.82
N HIS A 61 -5.72 -12.52 14.10
CA HIS A 61 -5.49 -12.99 15.47
C HIS A 61 -4.49 -12.10 16.24
N LEU A 62 -3.46 -11.58 15.58
CA LEU A 62 -2.53 -10.60 16.18
C LEU A 62 -3.24 -9.27 16.51
N GLY A 63 -4.15 -8.82 15.64
CA GLY A 63 -4.97 -7.63 15.90
C GLY A 63 -5.93 -7.81 17.07
N CYS A 64 -6.40 -9.03 17.33
CA CYS A 64 -7.21 -9.37 18.51
C CYS A 64 -6.34 -9.58 19.76
N ALA A 65 -5.10 -10.06 19.61
CA ALA A 65 -4.16 -10.25 20.72
C ALA A 65 -3.76 -8.92 21.37
N GLY A 66 -3.59 -7.87 20.56
CA GLY A 66 -3.14 -6.57 21.04
C GLY A 66 -1.76 -6.60 21.70
N CYS A 67 -1.40 -5.52 22.38
CA CYS A 67 -0.13 -5.43 23.09
C CYS A 67 -0.20 -4.62 24.39
N VAL A 68 0.69 -4.95 25.32
CA VAL A 68 0.90 -4.26 26.58
C VAL A 68 2.39 -3.97 26.77
N GLU A 69 2.71 -2.83 27.36
CA GLU A 69 4.04 -2.39 27.82
C GLU A 69 3.83 -1.61 29.13
N ASP A 70 4.81 -1.53 30.04
CA ASP A 70 4.68 -0.95 31.38
C ASP A 70 3.84 0.35 31.41
N GLY A 71 2.63 0.28 31.98
CA GLY A 71 1.71 1.42 32.09
C GLY A 71 1.00 1.85 30.79
N PHE A 72 1.15 1.12 29.68
CA PHE A 72 0.54 1.39 28.37
C PHE A 72 -0.14 0.15 27.77
N ILE A 73 -1.42 0.28 27.40
CA ILE A 73 -2.18 -0.72 26.64
C ILE A 73 -2.45 -0.19 25.24
N ASN A 74 -2.08 -0.96 24.21
CA ASN A 74 -2.27 -0.59 22.80
C ASN A 74 -1.82 0.87 22.50
N GLY A 75 -0.71 1.30 23.12
CA GLY A 75 -0.13 2.64 22.97
C GLY A 75 -0.82 3.76 23.75
N SER A 76 -1.75 3.45 24.66
CA SER A 76 -2.44 4.42 25.51
C SER A 76 -2.11 4.20 26.98
N GLN A 77 -1.83 5.28 27.73
CA GLN A 77 -1.49 5.20 29.16
C GLN A 77 -2.69 4.68 29.97
N VAL A 78 -2.41 3.79 30.92
CA VAL A 78 -3.38 3.22 31.86
C VAL A 78 -3.18 3.89 33.22
N GLU A 79 -4.27 4.25 33.90
CA GLU A 79 -4.23 4.79 35.26
C GLU A 79 -3.90 3.64 36.25
N GLU A 80 -2.98 3.88 37.18
CA GLU A 80 -2.22 2.90 38.01
C GLU A 80 -3.05 2.03 39.01
N GLU A 81 -4.33 1.75 38.78
CA GLU A 81 -5.16 1.01 39.75
C GLU A 81 -5.10 -0.54 39.61
N ASP A 82 -4.51 -1.08 38.53
CA ASP A 82 -4.60 -2.52 38.19
C ASP A 82 -3.24 -3.26 38.01
N LEU A 83 -2.09 -2.68 38.37
CA LEU A 83 -0.78 -3.33 38.18
C LEU A 83 -0.20 -3.83 39.52
N GLU A 84 -0.10 -5.15 39.67
CA GLU A 84 0.63 -5.79 40.77
C GLU A 84 2.15 -5.65 40.53
N ASP A 85 2.86 -5.16 41.55
CA ASP A 85 4.32 -4.94 41.55
C ASP A 85 5.08 -6.28 41.45
N ASP A 86 5.51 -6.68 40.25
CA ASP A 86 6.57 -7.69 40.09
C ASP A 86 7.94 -7.00 40.04
N ASP A 87 8.57 -6.95 41.22
CA ASP A 87 9.94 -6.50 41.50
C ASP A 87 10.99 -7.44 40.90
N ASP A 88 11.37 -7.22 39.63
CA ASP A 88 12.68 -7.64 39.12
C ASP A 88 13.18 -6.65 38.06
N GLY A 89 13.98 -5.68 38.49
CA GLY A 89 14.35 -4.45 37.78
C GLY A 89 15.22 -4.57 36.52
N ASN A 90 14.86 -5.41 35.55
CA ASN A 90 15.39 -5.33 34.18
C ASN A 90 14.54 -6.14 33.17
N THR A 91 13.41 -5.61 32.71
CA THR A 91 12.81 -5.82 31.37
C THR A 91 11.54 -4.97 31.31
N THR A 92 11.46 -3.98 30.41
CA THR A 92 10.16 -3.42 30.02
C THR A 92 9.33 -4.57 29.45
N THR A 93 8.30 -5.04 30.16
CA THR A 93 7.65 -6.33 29.83
C THR A 93 6.64 -6.13 28.71
N ARG A 94 7.16 -5.92 27.51
CA ARG A 94 6.38 -5.84 26.27
C ARG A 94 5.84 -7.22 25.93
N GLY A 95 4.54 -7.31 25.68
CA GLY A 95 3.91 -8.60 25.39
C GLY A 95 2.54 -8.47 24.74
N PHE A 96 1.94 -9.63 24.47
CA PHE A 96 0.56 -9.72 24.01
C PHE A 96 -0.39 -9.45 25.18
N MET A 97 -1.44 -8.64 24.94
CA MET A 97 -2.46 -8.37 25.95
C MET A 97 -3.38 -9.58 26.16
N TYR A 98 -3.77 -10.26 25.07
CA TYR A 98 -4.63 -11.44 25.11
C TYR A 98 -3.90 -12.65 24.54
N MET A 99 -3.66 -13.64 25.41
CA MET A 99 -2.89 -14.83 25.07
C MET A 99 -3.64 -15.79 24.14
N GLU A 100 -4.95 -15.94 24.27
CA GLU A 100 -5.71 -16.89 23.43
C GLU A 100 -5.66 -16.56 21.91
N PRO A 101 -5.90 -15.30 21.47
CA PRO A 101 -5.62 -14.91 20.10
C PRO A 101 -4.15 -15.08 19.70
N ALA A 102 -3.19 -14.76 20.58
CA ALA A 102 -1.76 -14.95 20.30
C ALA A 102 -1.40 -16.44 20.07
N HIS A 103 -1.98 -17.37 20.86
CA HIS A 103 -1.84 -18.82 20.65
C HIS A 103 -2.41 -19.25 19.29
N ARG A 104 -3.56 -18.71 18.87
CA ARG A 104 -4.12 -18.98 17.54
C ARG A 104 -3.20 -18.49 16.43
N ALA A 105 -2.61 -17.29 16.57
CA ALA A 105 -1.63 -16.77 15.62
C ALA A 105 -0.35 -17.64 15.54
N ALA A 106 0.22 -18.00 16.70
CA ALA A 106 1.42 -18.83 16.78
C ALA A 106 1.19 -20.24 16.18
N TYR A 107 0.03 -20.84 16.46
CA TYR A 107 -0.36 -22.12 15.87
C TYR A 107 -0.40 -22.06 14.34
N LEU A 108 -0.96 -21.00 13.76
CA LEU A 108 -1.01 -20.82 12.29
C LEU A 108 0.38 -20.55 11.68
N LEU A 109 1.27 -19.90 12.43
CA LEU A 109 2.67 -19.71 12.07
C LEU A 109 3.55 -20.95 12.31
N ASN A 110 2.98 -21.99 12.94
CA ASN A 110 3.69 -23.21 13.32
C ASN A 110 4.89 -22.96 14.23
N CYS A 111 4.73 -22.05 15.20
CA CYS A 111 5.72 -21.73 16.23
C CYS A 111 5.07 -21.70 17.63
N SER A 112 5.90 -21.61 18.68
CA SER A 112 5.41 -21.37 20.04
C SER A 112 5.07 -19.90 20.27
N VAL A 113 4.23 -19.60 21.28
CA VAL A 113 3.87 -18.20 21.60
C VAL A 113 5.07 -17.43 22.12
N GLU A 114 6.00 -18.11 22.81
CA GLU A 114 7.25 -17.51 23.28
C GLU A 114 8.13 -17.10 22.08
N GLN A 115 8.25 -17.98 21.07
CA GLN A 115 8.98 -17.65 19.83
C GLN A 115 8.33 -16.49 19.09
N LEU A 116 7.00 -16.47 19.01
CA LEU A 116 6.25 -15.37 18.40
C LEU A 116 6.46 -14.06 19.19
N SER A 117 6.35 -14.11 20.52
CA SER A 117 6.54 -12.95 21.39
C SER A 117 7.95 -12.38 21.25
N MET A 118 8.98 -13.24 21.26
CA MET A 118 10.36 -12.81 21.00
C MET A 118 10.55 -12.23 19.59
N ALA A 119 9.87 -12.76 18.56
CA ALA A 119 9.98 -12.23 17.20
C ALA A 119 9.30 -10.86 17.05
N VAL A 120 8.23 -10.60 17.80
CA VAL A 120 7.48 -9.35 17.74
C VAL A 120 8.10 -8.29 18.66
N PHE A 121 8.30 -8.63 19.93
CA PHE A 121 8.65 -7.69 21.00
C PHE A 121 10.11 -7.80 21.45
N GLY A 122 10.83 -8.86 21.04
CA GLY A 122 12.23 -9.01 21.38
C GLY A 122 13.05 -7.84 20.85
N SER A 123 13.83 -7.20 21.71
CA SER A 123 14.68 -6.08 21.33
C SER A 123 15.91 -6.61 20.59
N PRO A 124 16.07 -6.40 19.27
CA PRO A 124 17.41 -6.44 18.70
C PRO A 124 18.15 -5.25 19.30
N ASP A 125 19.37 -5.48 19.79
CA ASP A 125 20.33 -4.51 20.34
C ASP A 125 20.58 -3.32 19.37
N ARG A 126 19.57 -2.46 19.20
CA ARG A 126 19.48 -1.34 18.28
C ARG A 126 19.50 -0.10 19.14
N GLY A 127 20.69 0.50 19.23
CA GLY A 127 20.97 1.67 20.05
C GLY A 127 19.88 2.76 19.98
N ASP A 128 19.63 3.36 21.14
CA ASP A 128 18.95 4.63 21.40
C ASP A 128 17.53 4.85 20.85
N CYS A 129 16.90 3.87 20.18
CA CYS A 129 15.53 3.98 19.70
C CYS A 129 14.61 2.98 20.40
N GLU A 130 14.03 3.39 21.53
CA GLU A 130 12.98 2.64 22.22
C GLU A 130 11.68 2.70 21.40
N LEU A 131 11.45 1.69 20.55
CA LEU A 131 10.15 1.49 19.87
C LEU A 131 9.11 1.05 20.89
N SER A 132 7.86 1.53 20.85
CA SER A 132 6.82 1.00 21.74
C SER A 132 6.41 -0.43 21.36
N ALA A 133 5.81 -1.19 22.28
CA ALA A 133 5.23 -2.51 21.98
C ALA A 133 4.22 -2.46 20.83
N LEU A 134 3.45 -1.37 20.72
CA LEU A 134 2.51 -1.18 19.63
C LEU A 134 3.23 -1.00 18.28
N ASP A 135 4.32 -0.24 18.25
CA ASP A 135 5.10 -0.03 17.03
C ASP A 135 5.78 -1.32 16.58
N CYS A 136 6.30 -2.12 17.52
CA CYS A 136 6.80 -3.48 17.28
C CYS A 136 5.73 -4.38 16.63
N LEU A 137 4.53 -4.44 17.22
CA LEU A 137 3.43 -5.23 16.70
C LEU A 137 2.97 -4.74 15.31
N ARG A 138 2.87 -3.42 15.12
CA ARG A 138 2.55 -2.81 13.82
C ARG A 138 3.58 -3.16 12.75
N GLY A 139 4.87 -3.05 13.07
CA GLY A 139 5.96 -3.39 12.16
C GLY A 139 5.92 -4.86 11.73
N PHE A 140 5.69 -5.77 12.69
CA PHE A 140 5.56 -7.19 12.39
C PHE A 140 4.36 -7.49 11.49
N VAL A 141 3.19 -6.92 11.82
CA VAL A 141 1.96 -7.06 11.03
C VAL A 141 2.12 -6.45 9.63
N GLN A 142 2.79 -5.31 9.50
CA GLN A 142 3.10 -4.70 8.21
C GLN A 142 3.97 -5.63 7.35
N GLY A 143 4.96 -6.31 7.95
CA GLY A 143 5.78 -7.31 7.25
C GLY A 143 4.96 -8.51 6.76
N LEU A 144 4.04 -9.01 7.58
CA LEU A 144 3.12 -10.07 7.18
C LEU A 144 2.20 -9.62 6.03
N TYR A 145 1.66 -8.41 6.10
CA TYR A 145 0.82 -7.86 5.03
C TYR A 145 1.60 -7.66 3.73
N GLN A 146 2.85 -7.20 3.81
CA GLN A 146 3.73 -7.13 2.64
C GLN A 146 3.95 -8.52 2.04
N THR A 147 4.16 -9.54 2.87
CA THR A 147 4.30 -10.94 2.41
C THR A 147 3.04 -11.42 1.67
N VAL A 148 1.84 -11.01 2.11
CA VAL A 148 0.59 -11.30 1.39
C VAL A 148 0.60 -10.67 -0.01
N VAL A 149 0.98 -9.39 -0.12
CA VAL A 149 1.06 -8.67 -1.39
C VAL A 149 2.10 -9.31 -2.32
N ASP A 150 3.28 -9.63 -1.82
CA ASP A 150 4.34 -10.26 -2.61
C ASP A 150 3.90 -11.66 -3.11
N THR A 151 3.17 -12.40 -2.28
CA THR A 151 2.61 -13.70 -2.65
C THR A 151 1.56 -13.56 -3.76
N LEU A 152 0.68 -12.56 -3.68
CA LEU A 152 -0.28 -12.24 -4.73
C LEU A 152 0.42 -11.91 -6.05
N VAL A 153 1.42 -11.03 -6.02
CA VAL A 153 2.19 -10.65 -7.20
C VAL A 153 2.90 -11.86 -7.81
N MET A 154 3.50 -12.72 -6.99
CA MET A 154 4.11 -13.97 -7.43
C MET A 154 3.11 -14.91 -8.08
N ILE A 155 1.91 -15.07 -7.52
CA ILE A 155 0.83 -15.90 -8.08
C ILE A 155 0.38 -15.36 -9.44
N PHE A 156 0.08 -14.06 -9.54
CA PHE A 156 -0.33 -13.45 -10.80
C PHE A 156 0.76 -13.59 -11.86
N ASN A 157 2.01 -13.30 -11.52
CA ASN A 157 3.12 -13.48 -12.43
C ASN A 157 3.27 -14.95 -12.84
N ARG A 158 3.08 -15.92 -11.94
CA ARG A 158 3.13 -17.34 -12.29
C ARG A 158 2.02 -17.74 -13.27
N CYS A 159 0.80 -17.26 -13.07
CA CYS A 159 -0.36 -17.56 -13.92
C CYS A 159 -0.31 -16.85 -15.28
N LEU A 160 0.23 -15.63 -15.33
CA LEU A 160 0.26 -14.80 -16.54
C LEU A 160 1.57 -14.89 -17.32
N SER A 161 2.68 -15.28 -16.67
CA SER A 161 3.94 -15.49 -17.39
C SER A 161 3.77 -16.61 -18.41
N SER A 162 4.24 -16.38 -19.64
CA SER A 162 4.24 -17.39 -20.70
C SER A 162 5.20 -18.53 -20.37
N ARG A 163 4.81 -19.46 -19.49
CA ARG A 163 5.51 -20.73 -19.28
C ARG A 163 5.04 -21.85 -20.23
N GLY A 164 4.05 -21.58 -21.10
CA GLY A 164 3.31 -22.62 -21.81
C GLY A 164 3.06 -22.48 -23.32
N ILE A 165 3.51 -21.44 -24.03
CA ILE A 165 3.25 -21.37 -25.49
C ILE A 165 4.22 -22.23 -26.33
N THR A 166 5.32 -22.71 -25.76
CA THR A 166 6.20 -23.65 -26.46
C THR A 166 6.65 -24.74 -25.51
N GLY A 167 6.11 -25.96 -25.67
CA GLY A 167 6.54 -27.16 -24.94
C GLY A 167 7.99 -27.61 -25.24
N SER A 168 8.84 -26.72 -25.74
CA SER A 168 10.25 -26.94 -26.03
C SER A 168 10.91 -25.59 -26.36
N GLY A 169 11.71 -25.06 -25.44
CA GLY A 169 12.65 -23.95 -25.67
C GLY A 169 12.15 -22.57 -25.22
N ASN A 170 12.89 -21.93 -24.32
CA ASN A 170 12.73 -20.50 -24.02
C ASN A 170 12.85 -19.69 -25.33
N VAL A 171 11.73 -19.28 -25.91
CA VAL A 171 11.74 -18.25 -26.95
C VAL A 171 12.11 -16.93 -26.26
N PRO A 172 13.22 -16.27 -26.63
CA PRO A 172 13.59 -15.01 -26.01
C PRO A 172 12.51 -13.95 -26.31
N VAL A 173 12.15 -13.16 -25.29
CA VAL A 173 11.28 -12.00 -25.46
C VAL A 173 12.00 -10.99 -26.37
N VAL A 174 11.49 -10.79 -27.59
CA VAL A 174 12.11 -9.91 -28.60
C VAL A 174 11.68 -8.45 -28.48
N ALA A 175 10.52 -8.19 -27.87
CA ALA A 175 9.99 -6.87 -27.61
C ALA A 175 9.04 -6.91 -26.41
N GLN A 176 9.00 -5.83 -25.64
CA GLN A 176 8.10 -5.67 -24.50
C GLN A 176 7.38 -4.33 -24.61
N VAL A 177 6.09 -4.33 -24.30
CA VAL A 177 5.29 -3.11 -24.13
C VAL A 177 5.05 -2.96 -22.64
N LEU A 178 5.56 -1.87 -22.06
CA LEU A 178 5.33 -1.55 -20.65
C LEU A 178 4.17 -0.58 -20.55
N LEU A 179 3.12 -0.99 -19.85
CA LEU A 179 2.05 -0.09 -19.42
C LEU A 179 2.38 0.41 -18.02
N PHE A 180 2.19 1.71 -17.80
CA PHE A 180 2.55 2.36 -16.57
C PHE A 180 1.38 3.18 -16.06
N ASP A 181 0.89 2.86 -14.86
CA ASP A 181 -0.30 3.44 -14.23
C ASP A 181 0.05 3.97 -12.83
N PRO A 182 0.66 5.17 -12.72
CA PRO A 182 0.99 5.77 -11.45
C PRO A 182 -0.25 6.40 -10.79
N ALA A 183 -0.26 6.45 -9.46
CA ALA A 183 -1.16 7.36 -8.76
C ALA A 183 -0.84 8.82 -9.16
N GLY A 184 -1.87 9.64 -9.34
CA GLY A 184 -1.71 11.07 -9.65
C GLY A 184 -1.02 11.85 -8.52
N ILE A 185 -0.75 13.14 -8.77
CA ILE A 185 -0.15 14.04 -7.78
C ILE A 185 -0.99 14.08 -6.50
N GLN A 186 -0.36 13.77 -5.37
CA GLN A 186 -0.94 13.83 -4.04
C GLN A 186 -0.67 15.19 -3.42
N ALA A 187 -1.70 16.00 -3.21
CA ALA A 187 -1.58 17.31 -2.55
C ALA A 187 -2.53 17.39 -1.35
N PRO A 188 -2.18 16.78 -0.21
CA PRO A 188 -3.01 16.83 1.00
C PRO A 188 -3.23 18.29 1.43
N LEU A 189 -4.50 18.67 1.58
CA LEU A 189 -4.87 20.00 2.01
C LEU A 189 -4.72 20.10 3.52
N ALA A 190 -3.73 20.86 4.00
CA ALA A 190 -3.60 21.22 5.41
C ALA A 190 -4.67 22.27 5.79
N LYS A 191 -5.94 21.84 5.89
CA LYS A 191 -7.09 22.74 6.12
C LYS A 191 -7.45 22.93 7.59
N THR A 192 -6.84 22.20 8.53
CA THR A 192 -7.14 22.35 9.96
C THR A 192 -5.90 22.15 10.82
N ARG A 193 -5.91 22.68 12.04
CA ARG A 193 -4.82 22.59 13.03
C ARG A 193 -4.46 21.13 13.39
N ASN A 194 -5.30 20.16 13.01
CA ASN A 194 -5.15 18.73 13.24
C ASN A 194 -5.04 17.90 11.95
N SER A 195 -4.93 18.50 10.75
CA SER A 195 -4.74 17.72 9.52
C SER A 195 -3.26 17.38 9.37
N SER A 196 -2.93 16.09 9.35
CA SER A 196 -1.59 15.62 8.97
C SER A 196 -1.23 16.20 7.60
N GLY A 197 -0.06 16.85 7.53
CA GLY A 197 0.49 17.34 6.28
C GLY A 197 0.89 16.22 5.32
N ALA A 198 1.54 16.57 4.22
CA ALA A 198 2.09 15.59 3.29
C ALA A 198 3.02 14.60 4.02
N THR A 199 2.80 13.31 3.79
CA THR A 199 3.56 12.22 4.38
C THR A 199 4.73 11.82 3.46
N PHE A 200 5.66 11.01 3.98
CA PHE A 200 6.75 10.49 3.16
C PHE A 200 6.27 9.70 1.93
N PRO A 201 5.25 8.82 2.02
CA PRO A 201 4.64 8.22 0.83
C PRO A 201 4.13 9.24 -0.21
N ASP A 202 3.51 10.35 0.22
CA ASP A 202 3.06 11.40 -0.72
C ASP A 202 4.24 12.03 -1.47
N LEU A 203 5.36 12.26 -0.78
CA LEU A 203 6.58 12.75 -1.40
C LEU A 203 7.12 11.76 -2.44
N LEU A 204 7.14 10.45 -2.13
CA LEU A 204 7.59 9.43 -3.08
C LEU A 204 6.72 9.39 -4.34
N MET A 205 5.39 9.46 -4.18
CA MET A 205 4.45 9.48 -5.31
C MET A 205 4.62 10.73 -6.16
N ASN A 206 4.75 11.90 -5.54
CA ASN A 206 4.96 13.16 -6.27
C ASN A 206 6.32 13.20 -6.96
N TYR A 207 7.36 12.68 -6.32
CA TYR A 207 8.68 12.56 -6.92
C TYR A 207 8.67 11.64 -8.14
N ALA A 208 7.98 10.50 -8.07
CA ALA A 208 7.81 9.63 -9.24
C ALA A 208 7.12 10.38 -10.39
N ASN A 209 6.02 11.09 -10.11
CA ASN A 209 5.30 11.92 -11.09
C ASN A 209 6.20 12.99 -11.73
N ASP A 210 7.02 13.70 -10.96
CA ASP A 210 7.99 14.66 -11.48
C ASP A 210 8.99 14.00 -12.45
N ARG A 211 9.50 12.82 -12.11
CA ARG A 211 10.42 12.06 -12.97
C ARG A 211 9.77 11.59 -14.26
N ILE A 212 8.52 11.18 -14.22
CA ILE A 212 7.75 10.83 -15.43
C ILE A 212 7.53 12.07 -16.29
N GLY A 213 7.19 13.20 -15.69
CA GLY A 213 7.05 14.48 -16.41
C GLY A 213 8.34 14.90 -17.10
N LYS A 214 9.49 14.74 -16.42
CA LYS A 214 10.81 14.96 -17.01
C LYS A 214 11.07 14.00 -18.18
N LEU A 215 10.79 12.71 -18.02
CA LEU A 215 10.97 11.72 -19.10
C LEU A 215 10.13 12.07 -20.33
N PHE A 216 8.87 12.50 -20.13
CA PHE A 216 7.99 12.95 -21.21
C PHE A 216 8.57 14.17 -21.94
N HIS A 217 9.06 15.16 -21.19
CA HIS A 217 9.69 16.35 -21.77
C HIS A 217 10.93 15.98 -22.61
N ASP A 218 11.84 15.18 -22.03
CA ASP A 218 13.10 14.82 -22.68
C ASP A 218 12.87 13.93 -23.91
N THR A 219 11.90 13.01 -23.85
CA THR A 219 11.56 12.11 -24.96
C THR A 219 10.78 12.81 -26.05
N THR A 220 9.79 13.63 -25.70
CA THR A 220 8.90 14.26 -26.68
C THR A 220 9.55 15.49 -27.28
N LEU A 221 10.09 16.40 -26.47
CA LEU A 221 10.65 17.65 -26.97
C LEU A 221 12.13 17.49 -27.32
N GLY A 222 12.90 16.84 -26.46
CA GLY A 222 14.35 16.70 -26.65
C GLY A 222 14.74 15.81 -27.84
N LEU A 223 14.11 14.64 -27.99
CA LEU A 223 14.40 13.77 -29.13
C LEU A 223 13.83 14.32 -30.45
N ASP A 224 12.65 14.94 -30.43
CA ASP A 224 12.10 15.56 -31.64
C ASP A 224 12.97 16.73 -32.11
N GLU A 225 13.46 17.56 -31.19
CA GLU A 225 14.44 18.61 -31.49
C GLU A 225 15.71 18.01 -32.11
N ALA A 226 16.31 16.99 -31.49
CA ALA A 226 17.50 16.34 -32.01
C ALA A 226 17.27 15.72 -33.40
N ARG A 227 16.11 15.11 -33.62
CA ARG A 227 15.71 14.55 -34.92
C ARG A 227 15.54 15.63 -35.97
N MET A 228 14.86 16.73 -35.67
CA MET A 228 14.67 17.83 -36.59
C MET A 228 16.01 18.49 -36.96
N GLN A 229 16.92 18.66 -36.01
CA GLN A 229 18.28 19.13 -36.28
C GLN A 229 19.05 18.16 -37.19
N ALA A 230 18.95 16.85 -36.95
CA ALA A 230 19.58 15.83 -37.78
C ALA A 230 19.02 15.79 -39.22
N GLU A 231 17.73 16.06 -39.39
CA GLU A 231 17.06 16.20 -40.69
C GLU A 231 17.29 17.59 -41.32
N SER A 232 18.14 18.45 -40.72
CA SER A 232 18.45 19.81 -41.16
C SER A 232 17.22 20.76 -41.23
N ASN A 233 16.17 20.43 -40.47
CA ASN A 233 15.01 21.29 -40.28
C ASN A 233 15.26 22.30 -39.16
N ARG A 234 14.70 23.51 -39.29
CA ARG A 234 14.83 24.56 -38.27
C ARG A 234 13.97 24.18 -37.06
N VAL A 235 14.61 23.98 -35.91
CA VAL A 235 13.90 23.83 -34.64
C VAL A 235 13.51 25.22 -34.14
N PRO A 236 12.20 25.52 -33.96
CA PRO A 236 11.76 26.74 -33.32
C PRO A 236 12.22 26.73 -31.86
N SER A 237 12.97 27.74 -31.45
CA SER A 237 13.42 27.88 -30.07
C SER A 237 12.26 28.32 -29.16
N SER A 238 12.38 28.11 -27.85
CA SER A 238 11.44 28.68 -26.86
C SER A 238 11.32 30.21 -26.94
N ARG A 239 12.28 30.90 -27.58
CA ARG A 239 12.26 32.34 -27.83
C ARG A 239 11.43 32.72 -29.06
N ASP A 240 11.12 31.76 -29.93
CA ASP A 240 10.24 31.95 -31.09
C ASP A 240 8.75 31.84 -30.71
N PHE A 241 8.45 31.22 -29.57
CA PHE A 241 7.13 31.25 -28.94
C PHE A 241 6.96 32.54 -28.14
N LYS A 242 6.25 33.52 -28.72
CA LYS A 242 5.66 34.57 -27.91
C LYS A 242 4.60 33.92 -27.02
N PRO A 243 4.66 34.04 -25.68
CA PRO A 243 3.57 33.59 -24.85
C PRO A 243 2.30 34.29 -25.36
N LEU A 244 1.25 33.52 -25.63
CA LEU A 244 -0.06 34.12 -25.85
C LEU A 244 -0.32 35.04 -24.66
N PRO A 245 -0.71 36.30 -24.89
CA PRO A 245 -0.99 37.20 -23.78
C PRO A 245 -2.04 36.52 -22.90
N LEU A 246 -1.69 36.27 -21.64
CA LEU A 246 -2.65 35.88 -20.62
C LEU A 246 -3.62 37.06 -20.48
N SER A 247 -4.69 37.06 -21.28
CA SER A 247 -5.78 38.00 -21.13
C SER A 247 -6.64 37.54 -19.95
N TYR A 248 -6.11 37.69 -18.75
CA TYR A 248 -6.90 37.78 -17.54
C TYR A 248 -6.72 39.20 -17.01
N THR A 249 -7.57 40.11 -17.49
CA THR A 249 -7.85 41.32 -16.74
C THR A 249 -8.64 40.89 -15.51
N ALA A 250 -8.03 41.03 -14.34
CA ALA A 250 -8.75 41.01 -13.08
C ALA A 250 -9.59 42.28 -12.99
N ASP A 251 -10.72 42.29 -13.69
CA ASP A 251 -11.84 43.18 -13.39
C ASP A 251 -13.02 42.29 -13.04
N GLY A 252 -13.61 42.58 -11.88
CA GLY A 252 -14.61 41.75 -11.21
C GLY A 252 -15.81 41.43 -12.10
N ASP A 253 -16.39 40.26 -11.80
CA ASP A 253 -17.74 39.85 -12.17
C ASP A 253 -18.13 40.12 -13.64
N HIS A 254 -17.75 39.20 -14.53
CA HIS A 254 -18.61 38.54 -15.52
C HIS A 254 -17.76 37.95 -16.66
N LEU A 255 -17.78 36.62 -16.81
CA LEU A 255 -17.21 35.92 -17.96
C LEU A 255 -18.08 36.19 -19.20
N VAL A 256 -17.57 36.96 -20.16
CA VAL A 256 -18.17 37.07 -21.49
C VAL A 256 -17.25 36.37 -22.50
N PRO A 257 -17.73 35.35 -23.24
CA PRO A 257 -16.95 34.77 -24.33
C PRO A 257 -17.02 35.71 -25.53
N MET A 258 -15.88 36.25 -25.98
CA MET A 258 -15.82 36.95 -27.26
C MET A 258 -15.80 35.93 -28.41
N THR A 259 -16.88 35.94 -29.19
CA THR A 259 -16.96 35.37 -30.53
C THR A 259 -15.94 36.05 -31.46
N GLN A 260 -15.12 35.27 -32.14
CA GLN A 260 -14.63 35.59 -33.49
C GLN A 260 -15.13 34.48 -34.44
N PRO A 261 -15.26 34.70 -35.77
CA PRO A 261 -14.78 35.84 -36.56
C PRO A 261 -15.84 36.42 -37.51
N ASN A 262 -15.56 37.56 -38.15
CA ASN A 262 -16.09 37.81 -39.50
C ASN A 262 -14.95 38.34 -40.35
N GLY A 263 -14.56 37.54 -41.34
CA GLY A 263 -13.72 37.98 -42.44
C GLY A 263 -14.53 38.80 -43.45
N MET A 264 -13.83 39.70 -44.13
CA MET A 264 -13.95 40.17 -45.51
C MET A 264 -13.67 41.67 -45.59
N GLY A 265 -12.69 42.01 -46.42
CA GLY A 265 -12.20 43.36 -46.71
C GLY A 265 -10.75 43.31 -47.14
#